data_AF-A0A7C3JTK9-F1
#
_entry.id   AF-A0A7C3JTK9-F1
#
_cell.length_a   1.000
_cell.length_b   1.000
_cell.length_c   1.000
_cell.angle_alpha   90.00
_cell.angle_beta   90.00
_cell.angle_gamma   90.00
#
_symmetry.space_group_name_H-M   'P 1'
#
loop_
_entity.id
_entity.type
_entity.pdbx_description
1 polymer ?
#
loop_
_entity_poly.entity_id
_entity_poly.type
_entity_poly.pdbx_seq_one_letter_code
_entity_poly.pdbx_strand_id
1 'polypeptide(L)'
;MSDEALNQAPAEEIQRSIPGAQYNLFTGAAEPVSIEVPEPAEDGLEVRVDEGITLVKSEDGSQLIFSGYGLFLSKKSERLIARKGKDVIYQFPLFRIQGVVVGSKGITVSSDLLQELCMRGIRLSFLDHSGKPYAMVTSPMLTATVQTRREQILALTDRRGLEFSKAVVLGKIKNQERLLRYFGKHIKRDDKERFETIEATVAQLRALWKKVPSVDAASVSEARGTLMGMEGTAGRLYWNGVKEIVGHRVEFFGREHRDAQDAVNSLLNYGYGILYSQVWGAVLNAGLEPFAGFLHVDRPGKPSLVLDLVEEFRQPVV
;
A
#
# COMPACT_ATOMS: atom_id res chain seq x y z
N MET A 1 -22.78 -35.09 -2.32
CA MET A 1 -21.80 -36.16 -2.02
C MET A 1 -20.72 -36.06 -3.08
N SER A 2 -19.53 -35.56 -2.85
CA SER A 2 -18.81 -35.16 -1.64
C SER A 2 -17.74 -34.16 -2.08
N ASP A 3 -17.65 -33.06 -1.36
CA ASP A 3 -16.65 -32.00 -1.50
C ASP A 3 -15.22 -32.53 -1.28
N GLU A 4 -14.33 -32.28 -2.24
CA GLU A 4 -12.89 -32.33 -2.01
C GLU A 4 -12.43 -30.95 -1.54
N ALA A 5 -12.04 -30.90 -0.27
CA ALA A 5 -11.53 -29.74 0.42
C ALA A 5 -10.21 -29.27 -0.21
N LEU A 6 -10.19 -28.00 -0.65
CA LEU A 6 -8.98 -27.25 -0.94
C LEU A 6 -8.19 -27.05 0.37
N ASN A 7 -7.03 -27.70 0.41
CA ASN A 7 -6.04 -27.64 1.47
C ASN A 7 -5.38 -26.24 1.47
N GLN A 8 -5.93 -25.32 2.26
CA GLN A 8 -5.24 -24.07 2.63
C GLN A 8 -4.33 -24.37 3.82
N ALA A 9 -3.04 -24.10 3.66
CA ALA A 9 -2.10 -24.14 4.79
C ALA A 9 -2.60 -23.16 5.88
N PRO A 10 -2.76 -23.61 7.14
CA PRO A 10 -3.28 -22.75 8.18
C PRO A 10 -2.25 -21.65 8.49
N ALA A 11 -2.71 -20.40 8.58
CA ALA A 11 -1.97 -19.37 9.27
C ALA A 11 -1.66 -19.89 10.69
N GLU A 12 -0.41 -19.80 11.14
CA GLU A 12 -0.02 -20.21 12.50
C GLU A 12 -0.76 -19.32 13.50
N GLU A 13 -1.90 -19.81 13.97
CA GLU A 13 -2.68 -19.23 15.04
C GLU A 13 -1.88 -19.44 16.32
N ILE A 14 -1.30 -18.37 16.88
CA ILE A 14 -0.62 -18.44 18.18
C ILE A 14 -1.69 -18.89 19.19
N GLN A 15 -1.59 -20.15 19.61
CA GLN A 15 -2.50 -20.78 20.54
C GLN A 15 -2.57 -19.90 21.79
N ARG A 16 -3.73 -19.28 22.04
CA ARG A 16 -3.95 -18.38 23.18
C ARG A 16 -3.79 -19.15 24.49
N SER A 17 -2.57 -19.25 25.00
CA SER A 17 -2.38 -19.51 26.42
C SER A 17 -2.83 -18.25 27.15
N ILE A 18 -3.76 -18.39 28.11
CA ILE A 18 -4.05 -17.34 29.09
C ILE A 18 -2.70 -16.78 29.55
N PRO A 19 -2.40 -15.47 29.37
CA PRO A 19 -1.09 -14.96 29.73
C PRO A 19 -0.87 -15.29 31.19
N GLY A 20 0.18 -16.07 31.48
CA GLY A 20 0.56 -16.34 32.86
C GLY A 20 0.66 -15.01 33.59
N ALA A 21 0.16 -14.92 34.82
CA ALA A 21 0.45 -13.75 35.65
C ALA A 21 1.72 -14.04 36.42
N GLN A 22 2.71 -13.16 36.34
CA GLN A 22 3.87 -13.22 37.22
C GLN A 22 3.56 -12.39 38.46
N TYR A 23 3.75 -12.99 39.63
CA TYR A 23 3.56 -12.28 40.89
C TYR A 23 4.73 -11.32 41.09
N ASN A 24 4.47 -10.00 41.10
CA ASN A 24 5.51 -9.02 41.39
C ASN A 24 5.83 -9.06 42.89
N LEU A 25 7.01 -9.56 43.24
CA LEU A 25 7.47 -9.75 44.61
C LEU A 25 7.67 -8.45 45.40
N PHE A 26 7.70 -7.30 44.72
CA PHE A 26 7.89 -5.98 45.35
C PHE A 26 6.57 -5.23 45.54
N THR A 27 5.57 -5.46 44.69
CA THR A 27 4.27 -4.77 44.76
C THR A 27 3.14 -5.67 45.26
N GLY A 28 3.35 -6.99 45.33
CA GLY A 28 2.35 -7.98 45.75
C GLY A 28 1.18 -8.13 44.76
N ALA A 29 1.26 -7.52 43.58
CA ALA A 29 0.23 -7.58 42.56
C ALA A 29 0.60 -8.58 41.45
N ALA A 30 -0.42 -9.21 40.88
CA ALA A 30 -0.29 -10.01 39.67
C ALA A 30 0.01 -9.08 38.48
N GLU A 31 1.17 -9.22 37.86
CA GLU A 31 1.51 -8.55 36.60
C GLU A 31 1.31 -9.53 35.44
N PRO A 32 0.63 -9.12 34.35
CA PRO A 32 0.53 -9.96 33.16
C PRO A 32 1.94 -10.22 32.60
N VAL A 33 2.30 -11.50 32.38
CA VAL A 33 3.55 -11.86 31.73
C VAL A 33 3.56 -11.23 30.35
N SER A 34 4.58 -10.41 30.09
CA SER A 34 4.84 -9.90 28.75
C SER A 34 5.10 -11.08 27.83
N ILE A 35 4.19 -11.32 26.88
CA ILE A 35 4.46 -12.24 25.78
C ILE A 35 5.54 -11.58 24.92
N GLU A 36 6.80 -11.93 25.16
CA GLU A 36 7.83 -11.73 24.15
C GLU A 36 7.57 -12.76 23.07
N VAL A 37 7.30 -12.28 21.86
CA VAL A 37 7.22 -13.16 20.70
C VAL A 37 8.60 -13.84 20.59
N PRO A 38 8.66 -15.19 20.56
CA PRO A 38 9.90 -15.86 20.17
C PRO A 38 10.33 -15.27 18.82
N GLU A 39 11.61 -15.06 18.54
CA GLU A 39 12.03 -14.60 17.21
C GLU A 39 11.42 -15.51 16.14
N PRO A 40 10.57 -15.02 15.20
CA PRO A 40 10.00 -15.94 14.23
C PRO A 40 10.13 -15.48 12.78
N ALA A 41 10.42 -16.51 11.98
CA ALA A 41 10.06 -16.83 10.59
C ALA A 41 10.27 -15.82 9.45
N GLU A 42 10.38 -16.42 8.26
CA GLU A 42 10.80 -15.91 6.95
C GLU A 42 10.04 -14.65 6.49
N ASP A 43 10.66 -13.94 5.55
CA ASP A 43 10.21 -12.64 5.06
C ASP A 43 8.79 -12.67 4.47
N GLY A 44 7.98 -11.64 4.74
CA GLY A 44 6.63 -11.48 4.18
C GLY A 44 5.47 -12.18 4.89
N LEU A 45 5.66 -12.80 6.07
CA LEU A 45 4.56 -13.39 6.84
C LEU A 45 3.70 -12.32 7.56
N GLU A 46 2.39 -12.33 7.29
CA GLU A 46 1.38 -11.60 8.05
C GLU A 46 1.07 -12.38 9.34
N VAL A 47 1.48 -11.87 10.49
CA VAL A 47 1.17 -12.50 11.78
C VAL A 47 -0.01 -11.77 12.40
N ARG A 48 -1.16 -12.44 12.44
CA ARG A 48 -2.30 -11.95 13.21
C ARG A 48 -2.01 -12.16 14.69
N VAL A 49 -1.75 -11.05 15.36
CA VAL A 49 -1.31 -11.02 16.75
C VAL A 49 -2.49 -11.13 17.70
N ASP A 50 -3.60 -10.45 17.40
CA ASP A 50 -4.86 -10.52 18.13
C ASP A 50 -6.01 -9.98 17.27
N GLU A 51 -7.24 -9.91 17.81
CA GLU A 51 -8.38 -9.22 17.20
C GLU A 51 -8.03 -7.76 16.91
N GLY A 52 -7.70 -7.52 15.64
CA GLY A 52 -7.44 -6.20 15.12
C GLY A 52 -5.97 -5.78 15.12
N ILE A 53 -5.04 -6.60 15.62
CA ILE A 53 -3.61 -6.29 15.50
C ILE A 53 -2.98 -7.22 14.46
N THR A 54 -2.47 -6.62 13.40
CA THR A 54 -1.76 -7.32 12.34
C THR A 54 -0.33 -6.80 12.27
N LEU A 55 0.62 -7.73 12.34
CA LEU A 55 2.04 -7.48 12.10
C LEU A 55 2.39 -7.87 10.67
N VAL A 56 2.94 -6.95 9.90
CA VAL A 56 3.47 -7.22 8.56
C VAL A 56 4.98 -7.00 8.60
N LYS A 57 5.77 -8.05 8.41
CA LYS A 57 7.23 -8.01 8.46
C LYS A 57 7.83 -7.91 7.06
N SER A 58 8.91 -7.16 6.93
CA SER A 58 9.75 -7.04 5.72
C SER A 58 11.22 -7.28 6.11
N GLU A 59 12.07 -7.61 5.14
CA GLU A 59 13.52 -7.85 5.30
C GLU A 59 14.22 -6.81 6.19
N ASP A 60 13.83 -5.54 6.07
CA ASP A 60 14.47 -4.41 6.76
C ASP A 60 13.76 -3.96 8.06
N GLY A 61 12.65 -4.61 8.47
CA GLY A 61 11.90 -4.24 9.68
C GLY A 61 10.42 -4.62 9.70
N SER A 62 9.62 -3.98 10.55
CA SER A 62 8.21 -4.34 10.76
C SER A 62 7.26 -3.16 10.59
N GLN A 63 6.17 -3.39 9.86
CA GLN A 63 5.02 -2.50 9.79
C GLN A 63 3.91 -3.03 10.70
N LEU A 64 3.40 -2.16 11.57
CA LEU A 64 2.32 -2.50 12.48
C LEU A 64 1.01 -1.94 11.96
N ILE A 65 -0.01 -2.78 11.81
CA ILE A 65 -1.36 -2.39 11.42
C ILE A 65 -2.29 -2.63 12.60
N PHE A 66 -2.87 -1.55 13.11
CA PHE A 66 -3.86 -1.58 14.17
C PHE A 66 -5.25 -1.29 13.59
N SER A 67 -6.15 -2.23 13.79
CA SER A 67 -7.56 -2.21 13.40
C SER A 67 -8.41 -2.66 14.60
N GLY A 68 -9.71 -2.38 14.60
CA GLY A 68 -10.59 -2.63 15.76
C GLY A 68 -10.82 -1.40 16.66
N TYR A 69 -11.67 -1.59 17.66
CA TYR A 69 -12.19 -0.51 18.52
C TYR A 69 -11.63 -0.61 19.94
N GLY A 70 -11.32 0.54 20.55
CA GLY A 70 -10.90 0.63 21.95
C GLY A 70 -9.43 0.28 22.20
N LEU A 71 -8.59 0.27 21.15
CA LEU A 71 -7.15 0.10 21.31
C LEU A 71 -6.51 1.42 21.78
N PHE A 72 -5.61 1.33 22.76
CA PHE A 72 -4.79 2.43 23.26
C PHE A 72 -3.32 2.12 23.01
N LEU A 73 -2.69 2.90 22.12
CA LEU A 73 -1.29 2.79 21.74
C LEU A 73 -0.46 3.77 22.57
N SER A 74 0.53 3.27 23.29
CA SER A 74 1.43 4.09 24.10
C SER A 74 2.88 3.64 24.09
N LYS A 75 3.77 4.49 24.59
CA LYS A 75 5.18 4.15 24.80
C LYS A 75 5.37 3.65 26.23
N LYS A 76 6.17 2.60 26.41
CA LYS A 76 6.76 2.24 27.70
C LYS A 76 8.22 1.84 27.46
N SER A 77 9.15 2.62 27.99
CA SER A 77 10.59 2.45 27.70
C SER A 77 10.82 2.43 26.17
N GLU A 78 11.59 1.48 25.66
CA GLU A 78 11.94 1.32 24.23
C GLU A 78 10.88 0.53 23.43
N ARG A 79 9.64 0.46 23.92
CA ARG A 79 8.58 -0.36 23.32
C ARG A 79 7.30 0.45 23.05
N LEU A 80 6.68 0.17 21.91
CA LEU A 80 5.28 0.50 21.61
C LEU A 80 4.40 -0.55 22.30
N ILE A 81 3.42 -0.12 23.07
CA ILE A 81 2.44 -0.96 23.75
C ILE A 81 1.06 -0.72 23.16
N ALA A 82 0.35 -1.80 22.84
CA ALA A 82 -1.07 -1.78 22.52
C ALA A 82 -1.88 -2.35 23.71
N ARG A 83 -2.88 -1.61 24.16
CA ARG A 83 -3.78 -1.99 25.27
C ARG A 83 -5.23 -1.98 24.82
N LYS A 84 -6.09 -2.77 25.48
CA LYS A 84 -7.55 -2.67 25.38
C LYS A 84 -8.11 -2.71 26.78
N GLY A 85 -8.71 -1.61 27.22
CA GLY A 85 -9.04 -1.43 28.64
C GLY A 85 -7.79 -1.39 29.50
N LYS A 86 -7.70 -2.29 30.49
CA LYS A 86 -6.54 -2.39 31.40
C LYS A 86 -5.47 -3.37 30.91
N ASP A 87 -5.83 -4.25 29.98
CA ASP A 87 -4.99 -5.34 29.55
C ASP A 87 -4.00 -4.88 28.49
N VAL A 88 -2.73 -5.23 28.70
CA VAL A 88 -1.70 -5.10 27.68
C VAL A 88 -1.87 -6.26 26.72
N ILE A 89 -2.38 -5.96 25.53
CA ILE A 89 -2.52 -6.96 24.48
C ILE A 89 -1.16 -7.28 23.89
N TYR A 90 -0.35 -6.24 23.64
CA TYR A 90 0.88 -6.44 22.90
C TYR A 90 1.96 -5.39 23.15
N GLN A 91 3.22 -5.76 22.92
CA GLN A 91 4.39 -4.87 23.00
C GLN A 91 5.38 -5.13 21.85
N PHE A 92 5.85 -4.07 21.20
CA PHE A 92 6.82 -4.12 20.10
C PHE A 92 8.04 -3.23 20.37
N PRO A 93 9.28 -3.72 20.17
CA PRO A 93 10.47 -2.87 20.25
C PRO A 93 10.46 -1.78 19.17
N LEU A 94 10.62 -0.52 19.56
CA LEU A 94 10.54 0.62 18.65
C LEU A 94 11.59 0.59 17.53
N PHE A 95 12.79 0.04 17.81
CA PHE A 95 13.88 -0.03 16.82
C PHE A 95 13.59 -0.98 15.65
N ARG A 96 12.60 -1.88 15.78
CA ARG A 96 12.18 -2.79 14.70
C ARG A 96 11.03 -2.22 13.87
N ILE A 97 10.43 -1.10 14.29
CA ILE A 97 9.24 -0.55 13.63
C ILE A 97 9.68 0.42 12.54
N GLN A 98 9.26 0.16 11.30
CA GLN A 98 9.45 1.07 10.16
C GLN A 98 8.27 2.02 9.99
N GLY A 99 7.07 1.57 10.35
CA GLY A 99 5.86 2.36 10.24
C GLY A 99 4.70 1.76 11.01
N VAL A 100 3.74 2.61 11.33
CA VAL A 100 2.50 2.25 12.02
C VAL A 100 1.32 2.73 11.20
N VAL A 101 0.33 1.86 11.00
CA VAL A 101 -0.93 2.13 10.30
C VAL A 101 -2.08 1.95 11.26
N VAL A 102 -2.93 2.97 11.39
CA VAL A 102 -4.16 2.94 12.15
C VAL A 102 -5.32 2.89 11.15
N GLY A 103 -5.94 1.71 11.03
CA GLY A 103 -6.95 1.41 10.00
C GLY A 103 -8.41 1.54 10.46
N SER A 104 -8.67 1.87 11.71
CA SER A 104 -10.03 1.95 12.26
C SER A 104 -10.23 3.13 13.20
N LYS A 105 -11.49 3.53 13.37
CA LYS A 105 -11.91 4.52 14.35
C LYS A 105 -11.90 3.92 15.76
N GLY A 106 -11.71 4.77 16.77
CA GLY A 106 -11.71 4.36 18.17
C GLY A 106 -10.37 3.82 18.67
N ILE A 107 -9.29 4.04 17.93
CA ILE A 107 -7.91 3.82 18.37
C ILE A 107 -7.36 5.13 18.92
N THR A 108 -6.77 5.09 20.11
CA THR A 108 -6.13 6.23 20.77
C THR A 108 -4.62 6.09 20.71
N VAL A 109 -3.90 7.17 20.44
CA VAL A 109 -2.43 7.20 20.41
C VAL A 109 -1.94 8.24 21.43
N SER A 110 -1.11 7.83 22.38
CA SER A 110 -0.54 8.75 23.38
C SER A 110 0.44 9.74 22.76
N SER A 111 0.55 10.94 23.33
CA SER A 111 1.52 11.97 22.95
C SER A 111 2.97 11.46 22.98
N ASP A 112 3.32 10.68 23.99
CA ASP A 112 4.68 10.17 24.19
C ASP A 112 5.09 9.22 23.07
N LEU A 113 4.15 8.39 22.63
CA LEU A 113 4.36 7.53 21.47
C LEU A 113 4.48 8.34 20.19
N LEU A 114 3.62 9.34 19.98
CA LEU A 114 3.69 10.22 18.81
C LEU A 114 5.06 10.92 18.71
N GLN A 115 5.53 11.49 19.82
CA GLN A 115 6.82 12.16 19.88
C GLN A 115 7.96 11.19 19.53
N GLU A 116 7.95 10.00 20.13
CA GLU A 116 9.00 9.00 19.93
C GLU A 116 9.04 8.48 18.48
N LEU A 117 7.88 8.20 17.90
CA LEU A 117 7.76 7.80 16.49
C LEU A 117 8.36 8.89 15.59
N CYS A 118 7.99 10.15 15.80
CA CYS A 118 8.55 11.28 15.04
C CYS A 118 10.06 11.42 15.23
N MET A 119 10.58 11.35 16.46
CA MET A 119 12.02 11.49 16.73
C MET A 119 12.85 10.40 16.04
N ARG A 120 12.29 9.19 15.90
CA ARG A 120 12.91 8.07 15.17
C ARG A 120 12.67 8.09 13.66
N GLY A 121 11.88 9.03 13.17
CA GLY A 121 11.45 9.07 11.77
C GLY A 121 10.49 7.94 11.38
N ILE A 122 9.85 7.30 12.36
CA ILE A 122 8.85 6.25 12.14
C ILE A 122 7.52 6.92 11.78
N ARG A 123 6.97 6.55 10.62
CA ARG A 123 5.76 7.16 10.08
C ARG A 123 4.51 6.58 10.72
N LEU A 124 3.56 7.42 11.11
CA LEU A 124 2.24 7.00 11.58
C LEU A 124 1.16 7.44 10.57
N SER A 125 0.49 6.47 9.94
CA SER A 125 -0.55 6.71 8.93
C SER A 125 -1.93 6.31 9.44
N PHE A 126 -2.95 7.08 9.09
CA PHE A 126 -4.34 6.82 9.45
C PHE A 126 -5.19 6.60 8.20
N LEU A 127 -5.88 5.46 8.13
CA LEU A 127 -6.78 5.07 7.05
C LEU A 127 -8.23 5.08 7.52
N ASP A 128 -9.14 5.45 6.63
CA ASP A 128 -10.58 5.27 6.86
C ASP A 128 -11.02 3.82 6.56
N HIS A 129 -12.31 3.54 6.81
CA HIS A 129 -12.93 2.23 6.54
C HIS A 129 -12.86 1.76 5.08
N SER A 130 -12.65 2.66 4.12
CA SER A 130 -12.46 2.32 2.70
C SER A 130 -10.99 2.07 2.35
N GLY A 131 -10.09 2.15 3.33
CA GLY A 131 -8.63 2.07 3.15
C GLY A 131 -8.00 3.41 2.75
N LYS A 132 -8.78 4.48 2.57
CA LYS A 132 -8.24 5.76 2.12
C LYS A 132 -7.50 6.47 3.26
N PRO A 133 -6.24 6.89 3.06
CA PRO A 133 -5.51 7.64 4.07
C PRO A 133 -6.09 9.04 4.23
N TYR A 134 -6.27 9.46 5.48
CA TYR A 134 -6.78 10.78 5.84
C TYR A 134 -5.82 11.61 6.70
N ALA A 135 -4.85 10.97 7.36
CA ALA A 135 -3.81 11.67 8.12
C ALA A 135 -2.49 10.91 8.07
N MET A 136 -1.39 11.65 8.11
CA MET A 136 -0.04 11.12 8.29
C MET A 136 0.70 12.02 9.27
N VAL A 137 1.27 11.42 10.31
CA VAL A 137 2.08 12.10 11.31
C VAL A 137 3.53 11.67 11.13
N THR A 138 4.42 12.65 10.99
CA THR A 138 5.85 12.45 10.76
C THR A 138 6.64 13.64 11.32
N SER A 139 7.96 13.47 11.47
CA SER A 139 8.84 14.55 11.91
C SER A 139 8.90 15.68 10.88
N PRO A 140 8.83 16.96 11.32
CA PRO A 140 9.01 18.09 10.42
C PRO A 140 10.42 18.09 9.77
N MET A 141 11.41 17.52 10.48
CA MET A 141 12.82 17.53 10.03
C MET A 141 13.10 16.56 8.88
N LEU A 142 12.26 15.53 8.68
CA LEU A 142 12.41 14.60 7.56
C LEU A 142 12.24 15.28 6.19
N THR A 143 11.65 16.47 6.17
CA THR A 143 11.37 17.23 4.96
C THR A 143 12.33 18.39 4.69
N ALA A 144 13.43 18.49 5.44
CA ALA A 144 14.32 19.67 5.44
C ALA A 144 15.18 19.86 4.16
N THR A 145 14.96 19.09 3.09
CA THR A 145 15.73 19.18 1.84
C THR A 145 15.06 20.14 0.83
N VAL A 146 15.27 21.45 1.01
CA VAL A 146 14.69 22.48 0.13
C VAL A 146 15.19 22.39 -1.32
N GLN A 147 16.43 21.94 -1.53
CA GLN A 147 17.03 21.82 -2.86
C GLN A 147 16.25 20.82 -3.74
N THR A 148 15.90 19.65 -3.21
CA THR A 148 15.13 18.63 -3.94
C THR A 148 13.79 19.18 -4.45
N ARG A 149 13.06 19.89 -3.59
CA ARG A 149 11.77 20.51 -3.96
C ARG A 149 11.95 21.60 -5.01
N ARG A 150 13.00 22.41 -4.90
CA ARG A 150 13.29 23.46 -5.89
C ARG A 150 13.55 22.84 -7.26
N GLU A 151 14.39 21.81 -7.34
CA GLU A 151 14.67 21.12 -8.59
C GLU A 151 13.44 20.39 -9.16
N GLN A 152 12.61 19.80 -8.29
CA GLN A 152 11.34 19.21 -8.71
C GLN A 152 10.41 20.24 -9.35
N ILE A 153 10.25 21.41 -8.74
CA ILE A 153 9.40 22.48 -9.28
C ILE A 153 9.97 22.99 -10.61
N LEU A 154 11.28 23.19 -10.71
CA LEU A 154 11.94 23.59 -11.96
C LEU A 154 11.76 22.54 -13.07
N ALA A 155 11.79 21.24 -12.72
CA ALA A 155 11.60 20.16 -13.68
C ALA A 155 10.20 20.14 -14.34
N LEU A 156 9.20 20.84 -13.79
CA LEU A 156 7.87 20.98 -14.42
C LEU A 156 7.92 21.76 -15.73
N THR A 157 8.91 22.64 -15.90
CA THR A 157 9.03 23.53 -17.06
C THR A 157 10.11 23.10 -18.05
N ASP A 158 10.80 21.99 -17.79
CA ASP A 158 11.86 21.48 -18.67
C ASP A 158 11.70 19.99 -19.03
N ARG A 159 12.69 19.45 -19.76
CA ARG A 159 12.66 18.08 -20.28
C ARG A 159 12.69 17.00 -19.20
N ARG A 160 13.14 17.30 -17.98
CA ARG A 160 13.19 16.32 -16.87
C ARG A 160 11.79 15.82 -16.51
N GLY A 161 10.81 16.73 -16.44
CA GLY A 161 9.42 16.36 -16.16
C GLY A 161 8.78 15.53 -17.27
N LEU A 162 9.18 15.77 -18.53
CA LEU A 162 8.75 14.97 -19.68
C LEU A 162 9.29 13.54 -19.58
N GLU A 163 10.60 13.39 -19.37
CA GLU A 163 11.23 12.06 -19.27
C GLU A 163 10.72 11.28 -18.06
N PHE A 164 10.49 11.94 -16.93
CA PHE A 164 9.83 11.33 -15.76
C PHE A 164 8.43 10.82 -16.11
N SER A 165 7.61 11.65 -16.76
CA SER A 165 6.23 11.27 -17.11
C SER A 165 6.18 10.15 -18.14
N LYS A 166 7.12 10.14 -19.11
CA LYS A 166 7.30 9.03 -20.05
C LYS A 166 7.66 7.75 -19.32
N ALA A 167 8.55 7.80 -18.33
CA ALA A 167 8.93 6.64 -17.53
C ALA A 167 7.72 6.06 -16.76
N VAL A 168 6.92 6.92 -16.11
CA VAL A 168 5.70 6.52 -15.39
C VAL A 168 4.65 5.90 -16.31
N VAL A 169 4.39 6.50 -17.47
CA VAL A 169 3.43 5.93 -18.43
C VAL A 169 3.97 4.61 -19.00
N LEU A 170 5.27 4.55 -19.31
CA LEU A 170 5.91 3.35 -19.83
C LEU A 170 5.86 2.19 -18.83
N GLY A 171 6.20 2.42 -17.57
CA GLY A 171 6.24 1.40 -16.55
C GLY A 171 4.84 0.89 -16.22
N LYS A 172 3.86 1.77 -16.03
CA LYS A 172 2.43 1.42 -15.92
C LYS A 172 1.98 0.47 -17.03
N ILE A 173 2.15 0.85 -18.30
CA ILE A 173 1.63 0.04 -19.43
C ILE A 173 2.39 -1.28 -19.54
N LYS A 174 3.69 -1.30 -19.26
CA LYS A 174 4.48 -2.54 -19.25
C LYS A 174 4.05 -3.48 -18.13
N ASN A 175 3.77 -2.96 -16.94
CA ASN A 175 3.32 -3.77 -15.80
C ASN A 175 1.92 -4.33 -16.06
N GLN A 176 1.01 -3.54 -16.65
CA GLN A 176 -0.28 -4.00 -17.14
C GLN A 176 -0.16 -5.13 -18.19
N GLU A 177 0.69 -4.94 -19.21
CA GLU A 177 0.95 -5.99 -20.21
C GLU A 177 1.47 -7.28 -19.58
N ARG A 178 2.44 -7.16 -18.66
CA ARG A 178 3.06 -8.30 -17.97
C ARG A 178 2.07 -9.07 -17.11
N LEU A 179 1.25 -8.38 -16.34
CA LEU A 179 0.22 -9.00 -15.49
C LEU A 179 -0.78 -9.78 -16.34
N LEU A 180 -1.32 -9.15 -17.40
CA LEU A 180 -2.26 -9.83 -18.30
C LEU A 180 -1.64 -11.06 -18.96
N ARG A 181 -0.40 -10.94 -19.44
CA ARG A 181 0.33 -12.06 -20.04
C ARG A 181 0.59 -13.19 -19.04
N TYR A 182 0.90 -12.86 -17.79
CA TYR A 182 1.16 -13.85 -16.74
C TYR A 182 -0.09 -14.69 -16.46
N PHE A 183 -1.21 -14.04 -16.12
CA PHE A 183 -2.46 -14.74 -15.82
C PHE A 183 -3.10 -15.37 -17.06
N GLY A 184 -2.97 -14.76 -18.24
CA GLY A 184 -3.46 -15.33 -19.50
C GLY A 184 -2.90 -16.72 -19.79
N LYS A 185 -1.62 -16.99 -19.46
CA LYS A 185 -1.02 -18.32 -19.63
C LYS A 185 -1.75 -19.42 -18.87
N HIS A 186 -2.31 -19.11 -17.70
CA HIS A 186 -3.04 -20.07 -16.88
C HIS A 186 -4.44 -20.38 -17.45
N ILE A 187 -5.03 -19.44 -18.20
CA ILE A 187 -6.36 -19.60 -18.79
C ILE A 187 -6.31 -20.41 -20.10
N LYS A 188 -5.17 -20.42 -20.79
CA LYS A 188 -4.97 -21.07 -22.09
C LYS A 188 -5.48 -22.52 -22.19
N ARG A 189 -5.39 -23.29 -21.10
CA ARG A 189 -5.83 -24.69 -21.07
C ARG A 189 -7.34 -24.85 -20.91
N ASP A 190 -7.97 -23.93 -20.20
CA ASP A 190 -9.36 -24.07 -19.77
C ASP A 190 -10.32 -23.34 -20.71
N ASP A 191 -9.89 -22.19 -21.27
CA ASP A 191 -10.72 -21.37 -22.14
C ASP A 191 -9.87 -20.67 -23.22
N LYS A 192 -9.95 -21.18 -24.44
CA LYS A 192 -9.14 -20.71 -25.57
C LYS A 192 -9.62 -19.35 -26.09
N GLU A 193 -10.92 -19.09 -26.08
CA GLU A 193 -11.49 -17.85 -26.61
C GLU A 193 -11.14 -16.65 -25.72
N ARG A 194 -11.25 -16.82 -24.40
CA ARG A 194 -10.79 -15.82 -23.43
C ARG A 194 -9.30 -15.57 -23.53
N PHE A 195 -8.51 -16.63 -23.70
CA PHE A 195 -7.07 -16.50 -23.90
C PHE A 195 -6.71 -15.70 -25.15
N GLU A 196 -7.39 -15.93 -26.28
CA GLU A 196 -7.19 -15.18 -27.52
C GLU A 196 -7.53 -13.68 -27.34
N THR A 197 -8.59 -13.38 -26.60
CA THR A 197 -8.99 -12.00 -26.25
C THR A 197 -7.92 -11.29 -25.39
N ILE A 198 -7.36 -12.00 -24.40
CA ILE A 198 -6.28 -11.47 -23.55
C ILE A 198 -5.01 -11.24 -24.38
N GLU A 199 -4.60 -12.18 -25.23
CA GLU A 199 -3.40 -12.02 -26.07
C GLU A 199 -3.54 -10.86 -27.07
N ALA A 200 -4.74 -10.65 -27.64
CA ALA A 200 -5.01 -9.49 -28.49
C ALA A 200 -4.85 -8.17 -27.70
N THR A 201 -5.40 -8.11 -26.48
CA THR A 201 -5.26 -6.94 -25.58
C THR A 201 -3.80 -6.68 -25.23
N VAL A 202 -3.05 -7.74 -24.89
CA VAL A 202 -1.62 -7.70 -24.60
C VAL A 202 -0.80 -7.18 -25.79
N ALA A 203 -1.14 -7.58 -27.02
CA ALA A 203 -0.50 -7.07 -28.23
C ALA A 203 -0.74 -5.57 -28.43
N GLN A 204 -1.96 -5.08 -28.15
CA GLN A 204 -2.30 -3.66 -28.22
C GLN A 204 -1.54 -2.84 -27.17
N LEU A 205 -1.50 -3.30 -25.91
CA LEU A 205 -0.71 -2.66 -24.85
C LEU A 205 0.77 -2.59 -25.22
N ARG A 206 1.31 -3.66 -25.81
CA ARG A 206 2.69 -3.71 -26.30
C ARG A 206 2.97 -2.70 -27.41
N ALA A 207 2.07 -2.59 -28.39
CA ALA A 207 2.20 -1.60 -29.44
C ALA A 207 2.13 -0.18 -28.88
N LEU A 208 1.30 0.05 -27.84
CA LEU A 208 1.14 1.34 -27.21
C LEU A 208 2.37 1.76 -26.41
N TRP A 209 2.91 0.92 -25.53
CA TRP A 209 4.09 1.29 -24.73
C TRP A 209 5.34 1.51 -25.59
N LYS A 210 5.45 0.83 -26.74
CA LYS A 210 6.53 1.08 -27.72
C LYS A 210 6.48 2.47 -28.35
N LYS A 211 5.31 3.12 -28.37
CA LYS A 211 5.16 4.50 -28.89
C LYS A 211 5.51 5.57 -27.85
N VAL A 212 5.45 5.26 -26.56
CA VAL A 212 5.70 6.24 -25.47
C VAL A 212 7.08 6.91 -25.60
N PRO A 213 8.19 6.20 -25.88
CA PRO A 213 9.51 6.84 -26.03
C PRO A 213 9.59 7.85 -27.18
N SER A 214 8.77 7.68 -28.23
CA SER A 214 8.74 8.59 -29.39
C SER A 214 7.98 9.90 -29.16
N VAL A 215 7.33 10.06 -28.00
CA VAL A 215 6.76 11.35 -27.60
C VAL A 215 7.90 12.30 -27.27
N ASP A 216 8.03 13.35 -28.08
CA ASP A 216 9.00 14.42 -27.91
C ASP A 216 8.30 15.77 -27.78
N ALA A 217 8.77 16.59 -26.84
CA ALA A 217 8.28 17.92 -26.53
C ALA A 217 9.34 18.68 -25.72
N ALA A 218 9.18 20.00 -25.57
CA ALA A 218 10.12 20.79 -24.77
C ALA A 218 9.91 20.59 -23.25
N SER A 219 8.67 20.29 -22.84
CA SER A 219 8.29 20.10 -21.43
C SER A 219 7.13 19.10 -21.30
N VAL A 220 6.85 18.66 -20.07
CA VAL A 220 5.71 17.80 -19.78
C VAL A 220 4.37 18.48 -20.12
N SER A 221 4.27 19.80 -19.97
CA SER A 221 3.03 20.55 -20.22
C SER A 221 2.52 20.35 -21.65
N GLU A 222 3.43 20.37 -22.63
CA GLU A 222 3.13 20.21 -24.05
C GLU A 222 2.72 18.77 -24.42
N ALA A 223 3.37 17.78 -23.81
CA ALA A 223 3.13 16.36 -24.09
C ALA A 223 2.08 15.71 -23.17
N ARG A 224 1.60 16.41 -22.13
CA ARG A 224 0.71 15.84 -21.11
C ARG A 224 -0.55 15.23 -21.71
N GLY A 225 -1.22 15.95 -22.62
CA GLY A 225 -2.45 15.45 -23.26
C GLY A 225 -2.24 14.13 -24.00
N THR A 226 -1.12 14.03 -24.73
CA THR A 226 -0.72 12.81 -25.45
C THR A 226 -0.44 11.66 -24.48
N LEU A 227 0.35 11.90 -23.43
CA LEU A 227 0.71 10.89 -22.43
C LEU A 227 -0.52 10.41 -21.64
N MET A 228 -1.41 11.31 -21.22
CA MET A 228 -2.68 10.95 -20.57
C MET A 228 -3.62 10.18 -21.51
N GLY A 229 -3.65 10.53 -22.81
CA GLY A 229 -4.42 9.78 -23.80
C GLY A 229 -3.94 8.34 -23.98
N MET A 230 -2.61 8.14 -23.99
CA MET A 230 -2.01 6.81 -24.00
C MET A 230 -2.33 6.05 -22.70
N GLU A 231 -2.15 6.67 -21.54
CA GLU A 231 -2.46 6.09 -20.23
C GLU A 231 -3.92 5.66 -20.11
N GLY A 232 -4.87 6.53 -20.48
CA GLY A 232 -6.30 6.22 -20.41
C GLY A 232 -6.72 5.11 -21.38
N THR A 233 -6.09 5.04 -22.56
CA THR A 233 -6.30 3.94 -23.51
C THR A 233 -5.78 2.62 -22.94
N ALA A 234 -4.57 2.62 -22.36
CA ALA A 234 -4.02 1.45 -21.69
C ALA A 234 -4.88 0.99 -20.52
N GLY A 235 -5.38 1.93 -19.71
CA GLY A 235 -6.29 1.63 -18.59
C GLY A 235 -7.56 0.91 -19.03
N ARG A 236 -8.22 1.36 -20.10
CA ARG A 236 -9.41 0.69 -20.65
C ARG A 236 -9.09 -0.73 -21.13
N LEU A 237 -8.01 -0.89 -21.90
CA LEU A 237 -7.57 -2.20 -22.39
C LEU A 237 -7.22 -3.14 -21.22
N TYR A 238 -6.49 -2.64 -20.24
CA TYR A 238 -6.09 -3.41 -19.06
C TYR A 238 -7.30 -3.93 -18.30
N TRP A 239 -8.27 -3.09 -17.95
CA TRP A 239 -9.42 -3.52 -17.15
C TRP A 239 -10.36 -4.47 -17.92
N ASN A 240 -10.46 -4.33 -19.24
CA ASN A 240 -11.11 -5.33 -20.08
C ASN A 240 -10.37 -6.68 -19.99
N GLY A 241 -9.05 -6.68 -20.08
CA GLY A 241 -8.24 -7.89 -19.89
C GLY A 241 -8.36 -8.50 -18.49
N VAL A 242 -8.44 -7.68 -17.43
CA VAL A 242 -8.66 -8.15 -16.06
C VAL A 242 -10.03 -8.79 -15.91
N LYS A 243 -11.07 -8.22 -16.54
CA LYS A 243 -12.40 -8.84 -16.59
C LYS A 243 -12.35 -10.23 -17.23
N GLU A 244 -11.59 -10.38 -18.32
CA GLU A 244 -11.35 -11.69 -18.93
C GLU A 244 -10.52 -12.62 -18.04
N ILE A 245 -9.69 -12.13 -17.12
CA ILE A 245 -8.98 -12.97 -16.14
C ILE A 245 -9.92 -13.46 -15.06
N VAL A 246 -10.70 -12.55 -14.47
CA VAL A 246 -11.68 -12.85 -13.42
C VAL A 246 -12.77 -13.80 -13.95
N GLY A 247 -13.24 -13.55 -15.18
CA GLY A 247 -14.27 -14.35 -15.86
C GLY A 247 -15.56 -14.42 -15.04
N HIS A 248 -16.09 -15.64 -14.90
CA HIS A 248 -17.34 -15.90 -14.18
C HIS A 248 -17.14 -16.32 -12.72
N ARG A 249 -15.93 -16.17 -12.16
CA ARG A 249 -15.63 -16.60 -10.78
C ARG A 249 -16.25 -15.68 -9.73
N VAL A 250 -16.37 -14.40 -10.04
CA VAL A 250 -16.98 -13.36 -9.21
C VAL A 250 -17.48 -12.24 -10.12
N GLU A 251 -18.52 -11.51 -9.69
CA GLU A 251 -19.05 -10.37 -10.43
C GLU A 251 -18.00 -9.25 -10.49
N PHE A 252 -17.56 -8.93 -11.72
CA PHE A 252 -16.67 -7.81 -11.99
C PHE A 252 -16.96 -7.23 -13.38
N PHE A 253 -17.64 -6.09 -13.43
CA PHE A 253 -18.04 -5.47 -14.69
C PHE A 253 -16.99 -4.50 -15.25
N GLY A 254 -16.02 -4.12 -14.41
CA GLY A 254 -14.95 -3.19 -14.72
C GLY A 254 -14.47 -2.48 -13.45
N ARG A 255 -13.48 -1.61 -13.61
CA ARG A 255 -12.95 -0.82 -12.49
C ARG A 255 -13.93 0.28 -12.08
N GLU A 256 -14.38 0.22 -10.84
CA GLU A 256 -15.23 1.23 -10.22
C GLU A 256 -14.57 1.79 -8.95
N HIS A 257 -14.39 3.11 -8.91
CA HIS A 257 -13.61 3.75 -7.85
C HIS A 257 -14.45 4.13 -6.62
N ARG A 258 -15.48 4.96 -6.80
CA ARG A 258 -16.36 5.41 -5.71
C ARG A 258 -17.58 4.51 -5.65
N ASP A 259 -18.06 4.25 -4.44
CA ASP A 259 -19.31 3.53 -4.17
C ASP A 259 -19.36 2.07 -4.68
N ALA A 260 -18.20 1.50 -5.00
CA ALA A 260 -18.09 0.11 -5.45
C ALA A 260 -18.77 -0.84 -4.46
N GLN A 261 -19.71 -1.63 -4.97
CA GLN A 261 -20.46 -2.63 -4.20
C GLN A 261 -19.93 -4.04 -4.40
N ASP A 262 -19.13 -4.28 -5.46
CA ASP A 262 -18.56 -5.59 -5.72
C ASP A 262 -17.28 -5.84 -4.90
N ALA A 263 -17.06 -7.12 -4.60
CA ALA A 263 -15.94 -7.55 -3.76
C ALA A 263 -14.58 -7.24 -4.39
N VAL A 264 -14.44 -7.34 -5.72
CA VAL A 264 -13.17 -7.13 -6.42
C VAL A 264 -12.74 -5.67 -6.32
N ASN A 265 -13.62 -4.74 -6.66
CA ASN A 265 -13.33 -3.31 -6.53
C ASN A 265 -13.11 -2.90 -5.07
N SER A 266 -13.82 -3.51 -4.12
CA SER A 266 -13.60 -3.27 -2.69
C SER A 266 -12.18 -3.65 -2.26
N LEU A 267 -11.73 -4.84 -2.64
CA LEU A 267 -10.35 -5.31 -2.38
C LEU A 267 -9.30 -4.41 -3.06
N LEU A 268 -9.52 -4.07 -4.33
CA LEU A 268 -8.63 -3.18 -5.09
C LEU A 268 -8.56 -1.78 -4.44
N ASN A 269 -9.69 -1.21 -4.05
CA ASN A 269 -9.74 0.11 -3.40
C ASN A 269 -8.96 0.12 -2.08
N TYR A 270 -9.16 -0.90 -1.25
CA TYR A 270 -8.45 -1.05 0.01
C TYR A 270 -6.94 -1.21 -0.20
N GLY A 271 -6.53 -2.12 -1.10
CA GLY A 271 -5.13 -2.34 -1.45
C GLY A 271 -4.46 -1.09 -2.01
N TYR A 272 -5.14 -0.36 -2.90
CA TYR A 272 -4.63 0.92 -3.40
C TYR A 272 -4.52 1.99 -2.31
N GLY A 273 -5.40 1.99 -1.30
CA GLY A 273 -5.28 2.89 -0.14
C GLY A 273 -4.02 2.64 0.71
N ILE A 274 -3.68 1.37 0.91
CA ILE A 274 -2.42 0.97 1.57
C ILE A 274 -1.22 1.39 0.71
N LEU A 275 -1.22 1.01 -0.57
CA LEU A 275 -0.13 1.35 -1.50
C LEU A 275 0.10 2.86 -1.56
N TYR A 276 -0.99 3.63 -1.65
CA TYR A 276 -0.95 5.09 -1.68
C TYR A 276 -0.26 5.67 -0.45
N SER A 277 -0.52 5.11 0.74
CA SER A 277 0.11 5.53 1.99
C SER A 277 1.62 5.25 2.00
N GLN A 278 2.03 4.10 1.43
CA GLN A 278 3.45 3.76 1.33
C GLN A 278 4.20 4.68 0.37
N VAL A 279 3.64 4.91 -0.83
CA VAL A 279 4.24 5.79 -1.83
C VAL A 279 4.29 7.24 -1.32
N TRP A 280 3.23 7.71 -0.65
CA TRP A 280 3.24 9.03 -0.03
C TRP A 280 4.42 9.20 0.93
N GLY A 281 4.57 8.25 1.85
CA GLY A 281 5.67 8.34 2.80
C GLY A 281 7.04 8.24 2.12
N ALA A 282 7.16 7.46 1.03
CA ALA A 282 8.41 7.37 0.26
C ALA A 282 8.75 8.70 -0.41
N VAL A 283 7.75 9.39 -0.97
CA VAL A 283 7.90 10.74 -1.53
C VAL A 283 8.38 11.73 -0.48
N LEU A 284 7.78 11.72 0.72
CA LEU A 284 8.21 12.58 1.82
C LEU A 284 9.64 12.27 2.29
N ASN A 285 9.99 10.98 2.43
CA ASN A 285 11.34 10.55 2.83
C ASN A 285 12.40 10.93 1.79
N ALA A 286 12.04 10.97 0.50
CA ALA A 286 12.90 11.47 -0.57
C ALA A 286 13.03 13.01 -0.59
N GLY A 287 12.30 13.72 0.28
CA GLY A 287 12.33 15.17 0.33
C GLY A 287 11.58 15.87 -0.81
N LEU A 288 10.73 15.13 -1.54
CA LEU A 288 9.92 15.63 -2.63
C LEU A 288 8.64 16.29 -2.11
N GLU A 289 8.01 17.12 -2.94
CA GLU A 289 6.73 17.75 -2.72
C GLU A 289 5.60 16.86 -3.26
N PRO A 290 4.77 16.23 -2.39
CA PRO A 290 3.71 15.29 -2.82
C PRO A 290 2.68 15.88 -3.77
N PHE A 291 2.45 17.19 -3.68
CA PHE A 291 1.41 17.86 -4.46
C PHE A 291 1.89 18.40 -5.81
N ALA A 292 3.19 18.37 -6.10
CA ALA A 292 3.76 18.86 -7.36
C ALA A 292 4.07 17.69 -8.31
N GLY A 293 3.05 17.20 -8.99
CA GLY A 293 3.16 16.08 -9.95
C GLY A 293 3.45 16.55 -11.37
N PHE A 294 3.90 15.62 -12.22
CA PHE A 294 4.28 15.93 -13.59
C PHE A 294 3.15 15.58 -14.58
N LEU A 295 2.61 14.37 -14.45
CA LEU A 295 1.59 13.83 -15.35
C LEU A 295 0.19 14.22 -14.89
N HIS A 296 -0.17 13.88 -13.65
CA HIS A 296 -1.45 14.30 -13.06
C HIS A 296 -1.42 15.79 -12.71
N VAL A 297 -2.43 16.53 -13.17
CA VAL A 297 -2.51 17.99 -12.98
C VAL A 297 -2.68 18.35 -11.51
N ASP A 298 -1.95 19.40 -11.11
CA ASP A 298 -2.11 20.11 -9.85
C ASP A 298 -3.53 20.66 -9.73
N ARG A 299 -4.35 19.94 -8.97
CA ARG A 299 -5.62 20.46 -8.47
C ARG A 299 -5.46 20.67 -6.96
N PRO A 300 -6.00 21.76 -6.40
CA PRO A 300 -5.94 21.98 -4.96
C PRO A 300 -6.38 20.73 -4.17
N GLY A 301 -5.53 20.28 -3.24
CA GLY A 301 -5.78 19.10 -2.42
C GLY A 301 -5.58 17.75 -3.12
N LYS A 302 -5.15 17.72 -4.39
CA LYS A 302 -4.81 16.49 -5.09
C LYS A 302 -3.29 16.25 -5.05
N PRO A 303 -2.84 15.17 -4.41
CA PRO A 303 -1.42 14.81 -4.26
C PRO A 303 -0.85 14.18 -5.54
N SER A 304 -0.63 15.04 -6.53
CA SER A 304 -0.35 14.68 -7.92
C SER A 304 0.88 13.77 -8.09
N LEU A 305 2.00 14.06 -7.41
CA LEU A 305 3.23 13.27 -7.56
C LEU A 305 3.06 11.85 -7.00
N VAL A 306 2.36 11.73 -5.87
CA VAL A 306 2.06 10.42 -5.28
C VAL A 306 1.23 9.60 -6.25
N LEU A 307 0.25 10.22 -6.91
CA LEU A 307 -0.57 9.54 -7.91
C LEU A 307 0.22 9.13 -9.14
N ASP A 308 1.17 9.95 -9.60
CA ASP A 308 2.09 9.58 -10.68
C ASP A 308 2.90 8.33 -10.30
N LEU A 309 3.55 8.35 -9.13
CA LEU A 309 4.43 7.26 -8.71
C LEU A 309 3.67 5.97 -8.35
N VAL A 310 2.45 6.08 -7.84
CA VAL A 310 1.60 4.90 -7.53
C VAL A 310 1.37 4.05 -8.79
N GLU A 311 1.32 4.65 -9.98
CA GLU A 311 1.07 3.92 -11.23
C GLU A 311 2.10 2.82 -11.51
N GLU A 312 3.36 3.01 -11.10
CA GLU A 312 4.43 2.02 -11.29
C GLU A 312 4.21 0.75 -10.45
N PHE A 313 3.53 0.88 -9.31
CA PHE A 313 3.40 -0.17 -8.31
C PHE A 313 2.05 -0.84 -8.28
N ARG A 314 1.03 -0.32 -8.98
CA ARG A 314 -0.33 -0.88 -8.93
C ARG A 314 -0.33 -2.36 -9.27
N GLN A 315 0.08 -2.76 -10.47
CA GLN A 315 0.04 -4.16 -10.89
C GLN A 315 0.96 -5.11 -10.12
N PRO A 316 2.24 -4.77 -9.82
CA PRO A 316 3.10 -5.70 -9.10
C PRO A 316 2.72 -5.88 -7.62
N VAL A 317 1.94 -4.96 -7.02
CA VAL A 317 1.57 -5.00 -5.60
C VAL A 317 0.10 -5.32 -5.36
N VAL A 318 -0.81 -4.81 -6.20
CA VAL A 318 -2.29 -4.89 -6.05
C VAL A 318 -2.96 -5.38 -7.33
#